data_AF-A0A8C1RM20-F1
#
_entry.id   AF-A0A8C1RM20-F1
#
_cell.length_a   1.000
_cell.length_b   1.000
_cell.length_c   1.000
_cell.angle_alpha   90.00
_cell.angle_beta   90.00
_cell.angle_gamma   90.00
#
_symmetry.space_group_name_H-M   'P 1'
#
loop_
_entity.id
_entity.type
_entity.pdbx_description
1 polymer ?
#
loop_
_entity_poly.entity_id
_entity_poly.type
_entity_poly.pdbx_seq_one_letter_code
_entity_poly.pdbx_strand_id
1 'polypeptide(L)'
;MKCHYEALGVKRDASDDDLKKAYRKLALKWHPDKNLDNADEAAEEFKLIQAAYDVLSDPQERAWYDNHREALLKGGVSGEYQDDSIDLLQFFTVTCYSGYGDDEKGFYTIYRNVFETIAKEEMDHSKDEEEDEEQFPSFGESHSDYDTVVHLFYGYWQSFCTRKHFAWKEEYDTRQASNHWEKRHSELVRQLVAFVRKRDKRVQAHKKLVEEQNAEKAKKVEELRRKQKLSQAKLVEDYQEQSWAAMQC
;
A
#
# COMPACT_ATOMS: atom_id res chain seq x y z
N MET A 1 23.61 -3.37 1.60
CA MET A 1 22.39 -2.81 0.95
C MET A 1 22.70 -1.35 0.57
N LYS A 2 22.46 -0.94 -0.69
CA LYS A 2 22.66 0.46 -1.10
C LYS A 2 21.51 1.32 -0.56
N CYS A 3 21.79 2.54 -0.08
CA CYS A 3 20.72 3.46 0.33
C CYS A 3 19.93 3.96 -0.89
N HIS A 4 18.63 4.26 -0.77
CA HIS A 4 17.82 4.78 -1.87
C HIS A 4 18.35 6.12 -2.43
N TYR A 5 18.82 7.01 -1.56
CA TYR A 5 19.46 8.27 -2.00
C TYR A 5 20.75 8.02 -2.78
N GLU A 6 21.54 7.02 -2.36
CA GLU A 6 22.77 6.62 -3.05
C GLU A 6 22.46 5.94 -4.40
N ALA A 7 21.42 5.11 -4.46
CA ALA A 7 20.95 4.47 -5.69
C ALA A 7 20.51 5.50 -6.75
N LEU A 8 19.86 6.60 -6.32
CA LEU A 8 19.52 7.71 -7.21
C LEU A 8 20.66 8.70 -7.43
N GLY A 9 21.76 8.60 -6.66
CA GLY A 9 22.88 9.53 -6.74
C GLY A 9 22.53 10.95 -6.30
N VAL A 10 21.60 11.10 -5.35
CA VAL A 10 21.08 12.38 -4.85
C VAL A 10 21.40 12.56 -3.37
N LYS A 11 21.40 13.81 -2.90
CA LYS A 11 21.56 14.11 -1.49
C LYS A 11 20.24 13.89 -0.73
N ARG A 12 20.33 13.80 0.59
CA ARG A 12 19.18 13.59 1.48
C ARG A 12 18.19 14.76 1.49
N ASP A 13 18.70 15.98 1.28
CA ASP A 13 17.94 17.22 1.15
C ASP A 13 17.40 17.46 -0.27
N ALA A 14 17.48 16.46 -1.15
CA ALA A 14 16.96 16.56 -2.51
C ALA A 14 15.46 16.87 -2.52
N SER A 15 15.10 17.82 -3.38
CA SER A 15 13.71 18.17 -3.68
C SER A 15 13.04 17.11 -4.57
N ASP A 16 11.71 17.10 -4.61
CA ASP A 16 10.95 16.18 -5.46
C ASP A 16 11.31 16.33 -6.95
N ASP A 17 11.63 17.55 -7.38
CA ASP A 17 12.11 17.82 -8.73
C ASP A 17 13.49 17.21 -9.00
N ASP A 18 14.39 17.21 -8.02
CA ASP A 18 15.71 16.59 -8.14
C ASP A 18 15.61 15.07 -8.18
N LEU A 19 14.73 14.48 -7.36
CA LEU A 19 14.42 13.04 -7.40
C LEU A 19 13.90 12.63 -8.78
N LYS A 20 12.96 13.40 -9.33
CA LYS A 20 12.37 13.14 -10.65
C LYS A 20 13.38 13.29 -11.77
N LYS A 21 14.27 14.29 -11.71
CA LYS A 21 15.35 14.47 -12.69
C LYS A 21 16.36 13.32 -12.63
N ALA A 22 16.77 12.91 -11.43
CA ALA A 22 17.71 11.82 -11.22
C ALA A 22 17.15 10.49 -11.73
N TYR A 23 15.89 10.17 -11.38
CA TYR A 23 15.20 8.98 -11.85
C TYR A 23 15.13 8.93 -13.38
N ARG A 24 14.69 10.01 -14.03
CA ARG A 24 14.61 10.06 -15.51
C ARG A 24 15.96 9.82 -16.18
N LYS A 25 17.03 10.40 -15.62
CA LYS A 25 18.40 10.23 -16.14
C LYS A 25 18.88 8.79 -16.01
N LEU A 26 18.66 8.18 -14.85
CA LEU A 26 19.09 6.81 -14.57
C LEU A 26 18.24 5.77 -15.31
N ALA A 27 16.93 5.97 -15.42
CA ALA A 27 16.04 5.13 -16.19
C ALA A 27 16.44 5.07 -17.67
N LEU A 28 16.84 6.21 -18.26
CA LEU A 28 17.36 6.25 -19.64
C LEU A 28 18.74 5.60 -19.78
N LYS A 29 19.55 5.60 -18.72
CA LYS A 29 20.88 4.97 -18.71
C LYS A 29 20.77 3.46 -18.67
N TRP A 30 19.89 2.94 -17.82
CA TRP A 30 19.69 1.51 -17.58
C TRP A 30 18.51 0.92 -18.38
N HIS A 31 18.05 1.61 -19.42
CA HIS A 31 16.99 1.10 -20.28
C HIS A 31 17.46 -0.17 -21.02
N PRO A 32 16.63 -1.22 -21.16
CA PRO A 32 17.00 -2.47 -21.83
C PRO A 32 17.48 -2.24 -23.26
N ASP A 33 16.83 -1.34 -24.03
CA ASP A 33 17.24 -1.01 -25.41
C ASP A 33 18.68 -0.49 -25.53
N LYS A 34 19.25 0.10 -24.49
CA LYS A 34 20.63 0.63 -24.51
C LYS A 34 21.67 -0.34 -23.94
N ASN A 35 21.21 -1.38 -23.23
CA ASN A 35 22.07 -2.32 -22.51
C ASN A 35 21.78 -3.75 -22.99
N LEU A 36 21.86 -3.96 -24.30
CA LEU A 36 21.61 -5.25 -24.93
C LEU A 36 22.63 -6.32 -24.49
N ASP A 37 23.88 -5.90 -24.26
CA ASP A 37 24.97 -6.80 -23.86
C ASP A 37 24.96 -7.13 -22.36
N ASN A 38 24.38 -6.26 -21.52
CA ASN A 38 24.31 -6.40 -20.06
C ASN A 38 22.85 -6.32 -19.57
N ALA A 39 21.96 -7.07 -20.21
CA ALA A 39 20.51 -6.98 -19.96
C ALA A 39 20.13 -7.28 -18.49
N ASP A 40 20.77 -8.29 -17.88
CA ASP A 40 20.45 -8.72 -16.51
C ASP A 40 20.89 -7.67 -15.47
N GLU A 41 22.13 -7.18 -15.56
CA GLU A 41 22.65 -6.14 -14.66
C GLU A 41 21.85 -4.84 -14.80
N ALA A 42 21.49 -4.47 -16.04
CA ALA A 42 20.65 -3.31 -16.29
C ALA A 42 19.25 -3.46 -15.70
N ALA A 43 18.65 -4.66 -15.77
CA ALA A 43 17.35 -4.92 -15.17
C ALA A 43 17.39 -4.83 -13.64
N GLU A 44 18.44 -5.35 -12.99
CA GLU A 44 18.60 -5.26 -11.54
C GLU A 44 18.80 -3.83 -11.05
N GLU A 45 19.69 -3.07 -11.70
CA GLU A 45 19.93 -1.66 -11.35
C GLU A 45 18.69 -0.81 -11.66
N PHE A 46 18.00 -1.07 -12.77
CA PHE A 46 16.73 -0.39 -13.09
C PHE A 46 15.66 -0.63 -12.02
N LYS A 47 15.53 -1.89 -11.57
CA LYS A 47 14.60 -2.25 -10.48
C LYS A 47 14.97 -1.53 -9.18
N LEU A 48 16.26 -1.45 -8.85
CA LEU A 48 16.73 -0.72 -7.67
C LEU A 48 16.45 0.79 -7.74
N ILE A 49 16.67 1.39 -8.91
CA ILE A 49 16.42 2.82 -9.16
C ILE A 49 14.92 3.12 -9.08
N GLN A 50 14.09 2.25 -9.67
CA GLN A 50 12.63 2.36 -9.57
C GLN A 50 12.16 2.23 -8.12
N ALA A 51 12.67 1.24 -7.39
CA ALA A 51 12.40 1.07 -5.97
C ALA A 51 12.73 2.31 -5.14
N ALA A 52 13.93 2.87 -5.36
CA ALA A 52 14.38 4.06 -4.67
C ALA A 52 13.52 5.28 -4.97
N TYR A 53 13.12 5.47 -6.23
CA TYR A 53 12.24 6.57 -6.60
C TYR A 53 10.83 6.40 -6.06
N ASP A 54 10.24 5.20 -6.10
CA ASP A 54 8.89 4.95 -5.59
C ASP A 54 8.78 5.27 -4.09
N VAL A 55 9.80 4.90 -3.30
CA VAL A 55 9.84 5.19 -1.86
C VAL A 55 10.11 6.68 -1.59
N LEU A 56 11.07 7.29 -2.29
CA LEU A 56 11.48 8.67 -2.01
C LEU A 56 10.53 9.73 -2.59
N SER A 57 9.74 9.39 -3.61
CA SER A 57 8.80 10.32 -4.25
C SER A 57 7.48 10.48 -3.50
N ASP A 58 7.12 9.51 -2.64
CA ASP A 58 5.96 9.61 -1.77
C ASP A 58 6.38 10.19 -0.40
N PRO A 59 5.84 11.34 0.04
CA PRO A 59 6.26 11.96 1.29
C PRO A 59 6.09 11.07 2.53
N GLN A 60 5.05 10.23 2.55
CA GLN A 60 4.78 9.33 3.66
C GLN A 60 5.76 8.15 3.66
N GLU A 61 6.01 7.55 2.49
CA GLU A 61 7.00 6.46 2.36
C GLU A 61 8.44 6.97 2.59
N ARG A 62 8.76 8.20 2.16
CA ARG A 62 10.06 8.85 2.41
C ARG A 62 10.28 9.08 3.89
N ALA A 63 9.29 9.66 4.59
CA ALA A 63 9.40 9.89 6.04
C ALA A 63 9.56 8.56 6.79
N TRP A 64 8.82 7.52 6.40
CA TRP A 64 8.97 6.19 6.98
C TRP A 64 10.36 5.60 6.73
N TYR A 65 10.84 5.68 5.49
CA TYR A 65 12.18 5.22 5.12
C TYR A 65 13.26 5.95 5.91
N ASP A 66 13.19 7.28 6.00
CA ASP A 66 14.17 8.09 6.74
C ASP A 66 14.20 7.72 8.23
N ASN A 67 13.05 7.41 8.83
CA ASN A 67 12.94 6.98 10.24
C ASN A 67 13.49 5.57 10.49
N HIS A 68 13.38 4.66 9.50
CA HIS A 68 13.77 3.24 9.65
C HIS A 68 15.07 2.89 8.90
N ARG A 69 15.68 3.84 8.18
CA ARG A 69 16.85 3.65 7.31
C ARG A 69 18.01 2.98 8.03
N GLU A 70 18.31 3.39 9.26
CA GLU A 70 19.43 2.82 10.00
C GLU A 70 19.20 1.35 10.35
N ALA A 71 17.97 0.98 10.72
CA ALA A 71 17.59 -0.41 10.97
C ALA A 71 17.65 -1.24 9.69
N LEU A 72 17.15 -0.70 8.58
CA LEU A 72 17.20 -1.34 7.26
C LEU A 72 18.64 -1.56 6.77
N LEU A 73 19.54 -0.59 6.98
CA LEU A 73 20.92 -0.68 6.50
C LEU A 73 21.82 -1.53 7.39
N LYS A 74 21.54 -1.62 8.70
CA LYS A 74 22.30 -2.45 9.64
C LYS A 74 21.95 -3.94 9.57
N GLY A 75 20.85 -4.30 8.89
CA GLY A 75 20.48 -5.70 8.65
C GLY A 75 19.94 -6.39 9.90
N GLY A 76 18.88 -5.83 10.48
CA GLY A 76 18.28 -6.34 11.72
C GLY A 76 18.99 -5.79 12.96
N VAL A 77 18.28 -5.78 14.08
CA VAL A 77 18.75 -5.25 15.37
C VAL A 77 19.99 -6.02 15.81
N SER A 78 21.16 -5.39 15.74
CA SER A 78 22.39 -5.88 16.37
C SER A 78 22.27 -5.76 17.89
N GLY A 79 21.72 -6.79 18.51
CA GLY A 79 21.69 -7.03 19.94
C GLY A 79 21.82 -8.53 20.18
N GLU A 80 22.45 -8.94 21.29
CA GLU A 80 22.80 -10.34 21.62
C GLU A 80 21.61 -11.30 21.80
N TYR A 81 20.37 -10.83 21.57
CA TYR A 81 19.15 -11.62 21.63
C TYR A 81 18.65 -11.96 20.21
N GLN A 82 18.66 -13.26 19.86
CA GLN A 82 17.97 -13.78 18.68
C GLN A 82 16.46 -13.77 18.96
N ASP A 83 15.79 -12.72 18.50
CA ASP A 83 14.34 -12.67 18.39
C ASP A 83 13.98 -13.39 17.07
N ASP A 84 13.47 -14.63 17.16
CA ASP A 84 13.07 -15.44 15.99
C ASP A 84 11.84 -14.85 15.25
N SER A 85 11.30 -13.71 15.72
CA SER A 85 10.21 -13.01 15.06
C SER A 85 10.63 -12.45 13.69
N ILE A 86 9.71 -12.53 12.74
CA ILE A 86 9.90 -12.03 11.38
C ILE A 86 10.29 -10.54 11.36
N ASP A 87 11.42 -10.19 10.73
CA ASP A 87 11.79 -8.79 10.51
C ASP A 87 10.89 -8.18 9.43
N LEU A 88 9.80 -7.55 9.85
CA LEU A 88 8.83 -6.93 8.94
C LEU A 88 9.44 -5.82 8.08
N LEU A 89 10.52 -5.17 8.54
CA LEU A 89 11.10 -4.01 7.86
C LEU A 89 11.66 -4.38 6.48
N GLN A 90 12.17 -5.61 6.30
CA GLN A 90 12.71 -6.05 5.01
C GLN A 90 11.64 -6.12 3.90
N PHE A 91 10.37 -6.30 4.28
CA PHE A 91 9.25 -6.44 3.36
C PHE A 91 8.64 -5.09 2.93
N PHE A 92 9.12 -3.96 3.45
CA PHE A 92 8.74 -2.62 2.97
C PHE A 92 9.51 -2.16 1.72
N THR A 93 10.17 -3.09 1.02
CA THR A 93 10.96 -2.79 -0.18
C THR A 93 10.42 -3.53 -1.39
N VAL A 94 10.25 -2.85 -2.53
CA VAL A 94 9.78 -3.52 -3.76
C VAL A 94 10.82 -4.49 -4.35
N THR A 95 12.02 -4.53 -3.77
CA THR A 95 13.06 -5.49 -4.10
C THR A 95 12.84 -6.86 -3.48
N CYS A 96 11.95 -7.01 -2.48
CA CYS A 96 11.70 -8.29 -1.81
C CYS A 96 10.90 -9.29 -2.66
N TYR A 97 10.27 -8.84 -3.76
CA TYR A 97 9.54 -9.69 -4.69
C TYR A 97 9.92 -9.38 -6.14
N SER A 98 9.62 -10.30 -7.06
CA SER A 98 9.87 -10.20 -8.49
C SER A 98 8.60 -10.56 -9.25
N GLY A 99 8.02 -9.57 -9.93
CA GLY A 99 6.76 -9.77 -10.66
C GLY A 99 5.53 -9.89 -9.74
N TYR A 100 4.37 -9.99 -10.39
CA TYR A 100 3.06 -10.11 -9.73
C TYR A 100 2.42 -11.47 -10.05
N GLY A 101 3.22 -12.54 -9.99
CA GLY A 101 2.75 -13.91 -10.10
C GLY A 101 2.70 -14.62 -8.74
N ASP A 102 2.27 -15.87 -8.77
CA ASP A 102 2.34 -16.83 -7.65
C ASP A 102 3.62 -17.69 -7.71
N ASP A 103 4.65 -17.23 -8.44
CA ASP A 103 5.97 -17.84 -8.43
C ASP A 103 6.66 -17.71 -7.06
N GLU A 104 7.74 -18.45 -6.82
CA GLU A 104 8.43 -18.49 -5.52
C GLU A 104 8.87 -17.11 -5.01
N LYS A 105 9.21 -16.21 -5.92
CA LYS A 105 9.61 -14.83 -5.62
C LYS A 105 8.54 -13.82 -5.98
N GLY A 106 7.35 -14.28 -6.38
CA GLY A 106 6.25 -13.44 -6.82
C GLY A 106 5.66 -12.63 -5.68
N PHE A 107 5.10 -11.46 -5.99
CA PHE A 107 4.44 -10.59 -5.01
C PHE A 107 3.48 -11.36 -4.10
N TYR A 108 2.62 -12.21 -4.68
CA TYR A 108 1.58 -12.88 -3.91
C TYR A 108 2.12 -13.94 -2.98
N THR A 109 3.10 -14.73 -3.43
CA THR A 109 3.74 -15.76 -2.60
C THR A 109 4.52 -15.15 -1.45
N ILE A 110 5.31 -14.11 -1.70
CA ILE A 110 6.10 -13.46 -0.65
C ILE A 110 5.19 -12.92 0.45
N TYR A 111 4.18 -12.11 0.11
CA TYR A 111 3.32 -11.51 1.13
C TYR A 111 2.36 -12.51 1.77
N ARG A 112 1.89 -13.53 1.04
CA ARG A 112 1.13 -14.64 1.63
C ARG A 112 1.93 -15.31 2.74
N ASN A 113 3.17 -15.69 2.47
CA ASN A 113 4.04 -16.33 3.46
C ASN A 113 4.30 -15.41 4.67
N VAL A 114 4.49 -14.11 4.45
CA VAL A 114 4.67 -13.13 5.54
C VAL A 114 3.44 -13.08 6.45
N PHE A 115 2.24 -12.92 5.89
CA PHE A 115 1.02 -12.83 6.68
C PHE A 115 0.63 -14.16 7.32
N GLU A 116 0.91 -15.29 6.67
CA GLU A 116 0.75 -16.63 7.28
C GLU A 116 1.72 -16.84 8.44
N THR A 117 2.96 -16.35 8.32
CA THR A 117 3.94 -16.39 9.42
C THR A 117 3.44 -15.55 10.59
N ILE A 118 2.97 -14.32 10.35
CA ILE A 118 2.40 -13.46 11.40
C ILE A 118 1.17 -14.14 12.03
N ALA A 119 0.24 -14.68 11.23
CA ALA A 119 -0.95 -15.34 11.74
C ALA A 119 -0.59 -16.55 12.62
N LYS A 120 0.33 -17.40 12.17
CA LYS A 120 0.83 -18.55 12.95
C LYS A 120 1.48 -18.08 14.26
N GLU A 121 2.32 -17.07 14.15
CA GLU A 121 2.95 -16.42 15.28
C GLU A 121 1.91 -15.91 16.30
N GLU A 122 0.79 -15.35 15.88
CA GLU A 122 -0.30 -14.91 16.78
C GLU A 122 -1.07 -16.09 17.40
N MET A 123 -1.35 -17.14 16.61
CA MET A 123 -2.05 -18.34 17.07
C MET A 123 -1.25 -19.12 18.12
N ASP A 124 0.07 -19.25 17.95
CA ASP A 124 0.93 -19.95 18.91
C ASP A 124 0.96 -19.26 20.30
N HIS A 125 0.55 -17.99 20.38
CA HIS A 125 0.55 -17.19 21.61
C HIS A 125 -0.84 -17.09 22.28
N SER A 126 -1.93 -17.42 21.59
CA SER A 126 -3.25 -17.58 22.20
C SER A 126 -3.31 -18.94 22.91
N LYS A 127 -3.05 -18.97 24.22
CA LYS A 127 -2.95 -20.19 25.04
C LYS A 127 -4.29 -20.82 25.45
N ASP A 128 -5.41 -20.35 24.93
CA ASP A 128 -6.74 -20.85 25.32
C ASP A 128 -7.27 -21.81 24.25
N GLU A 129 -7.29 -23.11 24.58
CA GLU A 129 -7.69 -24.23 23.70
C GLU A 129 -9.21 -24.30 23.41
N GLU A 130 -10.03 -23.36 23.89
CA GLU A 130 -11.51 -23.50 23.87
C GLU A 130 -12.32 -22.32 23.31
N GLU A 131 -11.72 -21.23 22.83
CA GLU A 131 -12.48 -20.11 22.25
C GLU A 131 -12.18 -19.94 20.76
N ASP A 132 -13.24 -20.12 19.96
CA ASP A 132 -13.39 -19.89 18.51
C ASP A 132 -12.06 -19.80 17.71
N GLU A 133 -11.80 -20.79 16.84
CA GLU A 133 -10.77 -20.69 15.79
C GLU A 133 -11.09 -19.48 14.90
N GLU A 134 -10.68 -18.28 15.33
CA GLU A 134 -10.76 -17.06 14.54
C GLU A 134 -9.73 -17.19 13.43
N GLN A 135 -10.17 -17.83 12.36
CA GLN A 135 -9.34 -18.12 11.23
C GLN A 135 -8.95 -16.80 10.56
N PHE A 136 -7.67 -16.45 10.69
CA PHE A 136 -7.11 -15.29 10.01
C PHE A 136 -7.41 -15.36 8.51
N PRO A 137 -7.96 -14.29 7.90
CA PRO A 137 -8.25 -14.31 6.48
C PRO A 137 -6.94 -14.43 5.70
N SER A 138 -6.92 -15.35 4.74
CA SER A 138 -5.77 -15.60 3.87
C SER A 138 -5.58 -14.47 2.86
N PHE A 139 -4.33 -14.21 2.47
CA PHE A 139 -3.99 -13.25 1.42
C PHE A 139 -4.45 -13.67 0.02
N GLY A 140 -4.62 -14.98 -0.18
CA GLY A 140 -4.97 -15.58 -1.47
C GLY A 140 -3.82 -15.61 -2.49
N GLU A 141 -4.21 -15.68 -3.76
CA GLU A 141 -3.38 -15.84 -4.95
C GLU A 141 -3.59 -14.67 -5.92
N SER A 142 -2.80 -14.61 -7.00
CA SER A 142 -2.86 -13.53 -7.99
C SER A 142 -4.25 -13.33 -8.63
N HIS A 143 -5.01 -14.42 -8.78
CA HIS A 143 -6.34 -14.43 -9.39
C HIS A 143 -7.48 -14.57 -8.37
N SER A 144 -7.22 -14.40 -7.07
CA SER A 144 -8.28 -14.44 -6.07
C SER A 144 -9.29 -13.32 -6.29
N ASP A 145 -10.56 -13.67 -6.06
CA ASP A 145 -11.67 -12.74 -6.20
C ASP A 145 -11.60 -11.60 -5.17
N TYR A 146 -11.96 -10.40 -5.63
CA TYR A 146 -11.81 -9.21 -4.81
C TYR A 146 -12.78 -9.20 -3.63
N ASP A 147 -14.05 -9.53 -3.86
CA ASP A 147 -15.11 -9.35 -2.86
C ASP A 147 -15.04 -10.42 -1.77
N THR A 148 -14.68 -11.65 -2.15
CA THR A 148 -14.69 -12.81 -1.25
C THR A 148 -13.36 -13.06 -0.53
N VAL A 149 -12.22 -12.66 -1.11
CA VAL A 149 -10.91 -12.92 -0.51
C VAL A 149 -10.20 -11.62 -0.17
N VAL A 150 -9.95 -10.77 -1.18
CA VAL A 150 -9.09 -9.59 -1.03
C VAL A 150 -9.69 -8.56 -0.08
N HIS A 151 -11.00 -8.29 -0.19
CA HIS A 151 -11.71 -7.34 0.66
C HIS A 151 -11.76 -7.82 2.12
N LEU A 152 -12.01 -9.11 2.36
CA LEU A 152 -12.02 -9.68 3.70
C LEU A 152 -10.64 -9.63 4.35
N PHE A 153 -9.59 -10.02 3.61
CA PHE A 153 -8.20 -9.92 4.05
C PHE A 153 -7.87 -8.48 4.49
N TYR A 154 -8.04 -7.52 3.59
CA TYR A 154 -7.66 -6.14 3.88
C TYR A 154 -8.56 -5.49 4.94
N GLY A 155 -9.83 -5.91 5.06
CA GLY A 155 -10.73 -5.44 6.11
C GLY A 155 -10.25 -5.83 7.51
N TYR A 156 -9.79 -7.06 7.68
CA TYR A 156 -9.22 -7.54 8.95
C TYR A 156 -7.85 -6.92 9.23
N TRP A 157 -6.91 -7.09 8.31
CA TRP A 157 -5.49 -6.76 8.56
C TRP A 157 -5.21 -5.25 8.67
N GLN A 158 -6.07 -4.38 8.12
CA GLN A 158 -5.96 -2.93 8.35
C GLN A 158 -6.23 -2.53 9.81
N SER A 159 -6.99 -3.36 10.53
CA SER A 159 -7.35 -3.12 11.94
C SER A 159 -6.61 -4.09 12.89
N PHE A 160 -5.55 -4.75 12.40
CA PHE A 160 -4.82 -5.76 13.15
C PHE A 160 -4.30 -5.26 14.50
N CYS A 161 -4.48 -6.05 15.55
CA CYS A 161 -3.90 -5.84 16.87
C CYS A 161 -3.25 -7.15 17.30
N THR A 162 -1.97 -7.11 17.66
CA THR A 162 -1.29 -8.30 18.19
C THR A 162 -1.90 -8.71 19.53
N ARG A 163 -2.10 -10.01 19.72
CA ARG A 163 -2.43 -10.65 20.99
C ARG A 163 -1.16 -11.11 21.72
N LYS A 164 0.00 -11.04 21.07
CA LYS A 164 1.29 -11.38 21.68
C LYS A 164 1.61 -10.43 22.82
N HIS A 165 1.98 -11.02 23.95
CA HIS A 165 2.47 -10.28 25.10
C HIS A 165 4.00 -10.20 25.05
N PHE A 166 4.55 -8.98 24.92
CA PHE A 166 5.98 -8.76 24.73
C PHE A 166 6.76 -8.54 26.04
N ALA A 167 6.21 -8.93 27.20
CA ALA A 167 6.83 -8.64 28.50
C ALA A 167 8.24 -9.23 28.69
N TRP A 168 8.63 -10.26 27.93
CA TRP A 168 10.01 -10.76 27.96
C TRP A 168 11.04 -9.80 27.35
N LYS A 169 10.60 -8.79 26.58
CA LYS A 169 11.47 -7.78 25.95
C LYS A 169 11.76 -6.60 26.89
N GLU A 170 11.20 -6.61 28.09
CA GLU A 170 11.30 -5.54 29.09
C GLU A 170 12.21 -6.00 30.24
N GLU A 171 13.51 -5.74 30.11
CA GLU A 171 14.47 -6.26 31.08
C GLU A 171 14.42 -5.52 32.44
N TYR A 172 13.92 -4.28 32.54
CA TYR A 172 13.80 -3.57 33.83
C TYR A 172 12.65 -2.51 33.85
N ASP A 173 11.84 -2.55 34.92
CA ASP A 173 10.72 -1.66 35.33
C ASP A 173 9.29 -2.01 34.86
N THR A 174 8.64 -2.89 35.62
CA THR A 174 7.24 -3.32 35.45
C THR A 174 6.19 -2.25 35.72
N ARG A 175 6.57 -1.01 36.12
CA ARG A 175 5.64 0.09 36.38
C ARG A 175 5.39 1.00 35.17
N GLN A 176 6.24 0.90 34.14
CA GLN A 176 6.14 1.64 32.88
C GLN A 176 6.03 0.73 31.63
N ALA A 177 6.11 -0.59 31.86
CA ALA A 177 5.98 -1.73 30.97
C ALA A 177 4.57 -1.92 30.36
N SER A 178 4.00 -0.89 29.74
CA SER A 178 2.66 -1.01 29.13
C SER A 178 2.73 -0.86 27.61
N ASN A 179 2.50 -1.99 26.94
CA ASN A 179 1.96 -2.14 25.58
C ASN A 179 2.71 -1.40 24.46
N HIS A 180 3.89 -0.82 24.70
CA HIS A 180 4.60 -0.02 23.71
C HIS A 180 5.11 -0.90 22.56
N TRP A 181 5.67 -2.07 22.88
CA TRP A 181 6.13 -3.03 21.88
C TRP A 181 4.97 -3.67 21.11
N GLU A 182 3.87 -3.99 21.80
CA GLU A 182 2.61 -4.46 21.19
C GLU A 182 2.03 -3.45 20.20
N LYS A 183 1.96 -2.18 20.62
CA LYS A 183 1.51 -1.06 19.79
C LYS A 183 2.44 -0.87 18.59
N ARG A 184 3.76 -0.93 18.78
CA ARG A 184 4.73 -0.81 17.69
C ARG A 184 4.63 -1.96 16.70
N HIS A 185 4.51 -3.21 17.16
CA HIS A 185 4.36 -4.36 16.28
C HIS A 185 3.06 -4.29 15.48
N SER A 186 1.94 -4.02 16.15
CA SER A 186 0.63 -3.84 15.50
C SER A 186 0.67 -2.72 14.45
N GLU A 187 1.30 -1.59 14.79
CA GLU A 187 1.44 -0.45 13.87
C GLU A 187 2.32 -0.81 12.65
N LEU A 188 3.43 -1.54 12.85
CA LEU A 188 4.26 -2.02 11.74
C LEU A 188 3.49 -2.96 10.81
N VAL A 189 2.69 -3.90 11.36
CA VAL A 189 1.85 -4.78 10.54
C VAL A 189 0.83 -3.97 9.74
N ARG A 190 0.14 -3.00 10.34
CA ARG A 190 -0.82 -2.14 9.62
C ARG A 190 -0.16 -1.29 8.54
N GLN A 191 1.04 -0.77 8.81
CA GLN A 191 1.82 -0.03 7.82
C GLN A 191 2.24 -0.95 6.66
N LEU A 192 2.61 -2.20 6.95
CA LEU A 192 2.91 -3.18 5.92
C LEU A 192 1.67 -3.47 5.07
N VAL A 193 0.51 -3.66 5.70
CA VAL A 193 -0.77 -3.87 5.00
C VAL A 193 -1.09 -2.69 4.08
N ALA A 194 -0.89 -1.45 4.53
CA ALA A 194 -1.08 -0.27 3.69
C ALA A 194 -0.10 -0.25 2.50
N PHE A 195 1.16 -0.60 2.74
CA PHE A 195 2.20 -0.71 1.71
C PHE A 195 1.84 -1.76 0.65
N VAL A 196 1.42 -2.96 1.07
CA VAL A 196 0.99 -4.05 0.18
C VAL A 196 -0.27 -3.66 -0.60
N ARG A 197 -1.29 -3.11 0.09
CA ARG A 197 -2.57 -2.71 -0.52
C ARG A 197 -2.41 -1.72 -1.66
N LYS A 198 -1.47 -0.77 -1.53
CA LYS A 198 -1.17 0.22 -2.56
C LYS A 198 -0.59 -0.41 -3.83
N ARG A 199 0.11 -1.54 -3.71
CA ARG A 199 0.85 -2.23 -4.78
C ARG A 199 0.12 -3.45 -5.36
N ASP A 200 -0.85 -4.00 -4.63
CA ASP A 200 -1.66 -5.15 -5.04
C ASP A 200 -2.45 -4.87 -6.32
N LYS A 201 -2.23 -5.68 -7.37
CA LYS A 201 -2.87 -5.50 -8.68
C LYS A 201 -4.37 -5.76 -8.65
N ARG A 202 -4.84 -6.65 -7.76
CA ARG A 202 -6.26 -6.93 -7.57
C ARG A 202 -6.97 -5.69 -7.02
N VAL A 203 -6.34 -5.01 -6.06
CA VAL A 203 -6.84 -3.75 -5.49
C VAL A 203 -6.80 -2.60 -6.48
N GLN A 204 -5.70 -2.46 -7.24
CA GLN A 204 -5.58 -1.43 -8.28
C GLN A 204 -6.64 -1.61 -9.37
N ALA A 205 -6.88 -2.85 -9.81
CA ALA A 205 -7.91 -3.17 -10.80
C ALA A 205 -9.32 -2.83 -10.30
N HIS A 206 -9.66 -3.24 -9.07
CA HIS A 206 -10.96 -2.93 -8.47
C HIS A 206 -11.15 -1.41 -8.29
N LYS A 207 -10.13 -0.69 -7.80
CA LYS A 207 -10.19 0.77 -7.66
C LYS A 207 -10.47 1.46 -9.00
N LYS A 208 -9.78 1.04 -10.07
CA LYS A 208 -10.01 1.57 -11.41
C LYS A 208 -11.44 1.31 -11.89
N LEU A 209 -11.95 0.09 -11.69
CA LEU A 209 -13.32 -0.28 -12.04
C LEU A 209 -14.34 0.61 -11.30
N VAL A 210 -14.16 0.82 -10.00
CA VAL A 210 -15.04 1.69 -9.19
C VAL A 210 -14.97 3.14 -9.66
N GLU A 211 -13.79 3.66 -9.98
CA GLU A 211 -13.62 5.01 -10.53
C GLU A 211 -14.34 5.18 -11.88
N GLU A 212 -14.25 4.19 -12.77
CA GLU A 212 -14.96 4.18 -14.06
C GLU A 212 -16.48 4.15 -13.87
N GLN A 213 -16.99 3.29 -13.00
CA GLN A 213 -18.41 3.22 -12.67
C GLN A 213 -18.93 4.53 -12.06
N ASN A 214 -18.14 5.15 -11.18
CA ASN A 214 -18.48 6.43 -10.56
C ASN A 214 -18.47 7.57 -11.58
N ALA A 215 -17.50 7.60 -12.49
CA ALA A 215 -17.44 8.56 -13.58
C ALA A 215 -18.62 8.41 -14.55
N GLU A 216 -19.03 7.17 -14.86
CA GLU A 216 -20.22 6.91 -15.69
C GLU A 216 -21.51 7.36 -15.00
N LYS A 217 -21.68 7.05 -13.71
CA LYS A 217 -22.80 7.54 -12.89
C LYS A 217 -22.83 9.06 -12.84
N ALA A 218 -21.68 9.72 -12.68
CA ALA A 218 -21.58 11.18 -12.67
C ALA A 218 -22.00 11.80 -14.02
N LYS A 219 -21.55 11.23 -15.15
CA LYS A 219 -21.97 11.65 -16.50
C LYS A 219 -23.47 11.50 -16.69
N LYS A 220 -24.06 10.37 -16.28
CA LYS A 220 -25.51 10.13 -16.34
C LYS A 220 -26.30 11.17 -15.54
N VAL A 221 -25.83 11.51 -14.34
CA VAL A 221 -26.44 12.55 -13.49
C VAL A 221 -26.33 13.92 -14.15
N GLU A 222 -25.20 14.27 -14.75
CA GLU A 222 -25.00 15.54 -15.45
C GLU A 222 -25.90 15.67 -16.69
N GLU A 223 -26.02 14.60 -17.48
CA GLU A 223 -26.92 14.56 -18.64
C GLU A 223 -28.39 14.73 -18.24
N LEU A 224 -28.83 14.06 -17.17
CA LEU A 224 -30.17 14.23 -16.62
C LEU A 224 -30.42 15.66 -16.18
N ARG A 225 -29.47 16.28 -15.46
CA ARG A 225 -29.54 17.69 -15.06
C ARG A 225 -29.62 18.62 -16.28
N ARG A 226 -28.86 18.35 -17.34
CA ARG A 226 -28.90 19.14 -18.58
C ARG A 226 -30.25 19.02 -19.28
N LYS A 227 -30.81 17.80 -19.38
CA LYS A 227 -32.15 17.56 -19.95
C LYS A 227 -33.23 18.26 -19.14
N GLN A 228 -33.16 18.22 -17.81
CA GLN A 228 -34.10 18.93 -16.93
C GLN A 228 -34.05 20.44 -17.13
N LYS A 229 -32.86 21.05 -17.18
CA LYS A 229 -32.71 22.49 -17.46
C LYS A 229 -33.29 22.88 -18.82
N LEU A 230 -33.02 22.09 -19.87
CA LEU A 230 -33.57 22.32 -21.21
C LEU A 230 -35.10 22.19 -21.23
N SER A 231 -35.64 21.18 -20.53
CA SER A 231 -37.09 20.99 -20.40
C SER A 231 -37.74 22.15 -19.66
N GLN A 232 -37.12 22.63 -18.58
CA GLN A 232 -37.61 23.76 -17.81
C GLN A 232 -37.56 25.06 -18.64
N ALA A 233 -36.47 25.30 -19.36
CA ALA A 233 -36.34 26.46 -20.25
C ALA A 233 -37.42 26.46 -21.35
N LYS A 234 -37.68 25.30 -21.98
CA LYS A 234 -38.78 25.15 -22.95
C LYS A 234 -40.15 25.44 -22.34
N LEU A 235 -40.43 24.91 -21.15
CA LEU A 235 -41.70 25.19 -20.47
C LEU A 235 -41.87 26.69 -20.14
N VAL A 236 -40.78 27.39 -19.83
CA VAL A 236 -40.80 28.85 -19.61
C VAL A 236 -41.01 29.60 -20.93
N GLU A 237 -40.43 29.13 -22.03
CA GLU A 237 -40.61 29.72 -23.37
C GLU A 237 -42.04 29.51 -23.92
N ASP A 238 -42.59 28.30 -23.76
CA ASP A 238 -43.94 27.93 -24.21
C ASP A 238 -45.05 28.53 -23.31
N TYR A 239 -44.69 29.14 -22.17
CA TYR A 239 -45.65 29.77 -21.26
C TYR A 239 -46.20 31.06 -21.88
N GLN A 240 -47.44 31.00 -22.37
CA GLN A 240 -48.25 32.19 -22.68
C GLN A 240 -49.00 32.65 -21.42
N GLU A 241 -48.87 33.93 -21.05
CA GLU A 241 -49.67 34.53 -19.98
C GLU A 241 -51.16 34.37 -20.27
N GLN A 242 -51.90 33.80 -19.32
CA GLN A 242 -53.34 33.65 -19.45
C GLN A 242 -54.00 35.03 -19.43
N SER A 243 -54.83 35.32 -20.44
CA SER A 243 -55.39 36.65 -20.73
C SER A 243 -56.22 37.30 -19.61
N TRP A 244 -56.66 36.53 -18.61
CA TRP A 244 -57.34 37.08 -17.43
C TRP A 244 -56.40 37.80 -16.45
N ALA A 245 -55.09 37.54 -16.51
CA ALA A 245 -54.09 38.21 -15.66
C ALA A 245 -53.75 39.64 -16.14
N ALA A 246 -54.02 39.97 -17.40
CA ALA A 246 -53.76 41.29 -17.99
C ALA A 246 -54.92 42.29 -17.84
N MET A 247 -56.09 41.88 -17.31
CA MET A 247 -57.32 42.67 -17.28
C MET A 247 -57.57 43.47 -15.97
N GLN A 248 -56.58 43.62 -15.08
CA GLN A 248 -56.75 44.29 -13.78
C GLN A 248 -55.98 45.62 -13.59
N CYS A 249 -55.61 46.32 -14.67
CA CYS A 249 -55.12 47.71 -14.60
C CYS A 249 -56.15 48.71 -15.10
#